data_AF-A0A5J4L3E6-F1
#
_entry.id   AF-A0A5J4L3E6-F1
#
_cell.length_a   1.000
_cell.length_b   1.000
_cell.length_c   1.000
_cell.angle_alpha   90.00
_cell.angle_beta   90.00
_cell.angle_gamma   90.00
#
_symmetry.space_group_name_H-M   'P 1'
#
loop_
_entity.id
_entity.type
_entity.pdbx_description
1 polymer ?
#
loop_
_entity_poly.entity_id
_entity_poly.type
_entity_poly.pdbx_seq_one_letter_code
_entity_poly.pdbx_strand_id
1 'polypeptide(L)'
;MKEMNNKCRLLIFLAMLLNIALVAGCSDTFVVTKDGKSYFFGSNREGFYKMICESGDLDKILADTKLPQNIKDDLYKYNCTASQSRDKVKEIYSSMTPEQRRDLRLAFQLHGYDINLMAC
;
A
#
# COMPACT_ATOMS: atom_id res chain seq x y z
N MET A 1 16.29 22.51 -49.23
CA MET A 1 16.36 22.68 -47.75
C MET A 1 14.97 22.60 -47.08
N LYS A 2 14.06 21.69 -47.51
CA LYS A 2 12.72 21.52 -46.88
C LYS A 2 12.57 20.16 -46.19
N GLU A 3 13.44 19.20 -46.54
CA GLU A 3 13.37 17.80 -46.11
C GLU A 3 14.01 17.53 -44.73
N MET A 4 14.91 18.41 -44.27
CA MET A 4 15.61 18.27 -42.99
C MET A 4 14.71 18.57 -41.77
N ASN A 5 13.60 19.30 -41.97
CA ASN A 5 12.76 19.79 -40.87
C ASN A 5 11.74 18.74 -40.37
N ASN A 6 11.35 17.80 -41.23
CA ASN A 6 10.40 16.74 -40.87
C ASN A 6 11.08 15.56 -40.16
N LYS A 7 12.35 15.27 -40.47
CA LYS A 7 13.12 14.19 -39.83
C LYS A 7 13.45 14.55 -38.37
N CYS A 8 13.79 15.80 -38.07
CA CYS A 8 13.97 16.29 -36.69
C CYS A 8 12.67 16.28 -35.88
N ARG A 9 11.53 16.64 -36.47
CA ARG A 9 10.23 16.59 -35.79
C ARG A 9 9.80 15.16 -35.45
N LEU A 10 10.02 14.21 -36.37
CA LEU A 10 9.69 12.79 -36.14
C LEU A 10 10.56 12.16 -35.04
N LEU A 11 11.84 12.53 -34.96
CA LEU A 11 12.76 12.06 -33.91
C LEU A 11 12.41 12.61 -32.52
N ILE A 12 11.91 13.86 -32.43
CA ILE A 12 11.48 14.46 -31.16
C ILE A 12 10.20 13.79 -30.62
N PHE A 13 9.26 13.41 -31.49
CA PHE A 13 8.07 12.66 -31.07
C PHE A 13 8.37 11.22 -30.65
N LEU A 14 9.35 10.54 -31.28
CA LEU A 14 9.75 9.19 -30.89
C LEU A 14 10.48 9.15 -29.53
N ALA A 15 11.27 10.18 -29.20
CA ALA A 15 11.98 10.27 -27.93
C ALA A 15 11.06 10.53 -26.72
N MET A 16 9.87 11.09 -26.93
CA MET A 16 8.92 11.40 -25.85
C MET A 16 8.10 10.18 -25.40
N LEU A 17 8.00 9.13 -26.23
CA LEU A 17 7.22 7.92 -25.92
C LEU A 17 8.00 6.84 -25.14
N LEU A 18 9.33 7.00 -24.98
CA LEU A 18 10.17 5.99 -24.35
C LEU A 18 10.36 6.16 -22.82
N ASN A 19 9.70 7.15 -22.20
CA ASN A 19 9.85 7.43 -20.76
C ASN A 19 8.69 6.93 -19.87
N ILE A 20 7.73 6.17 -20.39
CA ILE A 20 6.51 5.78 -19.64
C ILE A 20 6.57 4.35 -19.04
N ALA A 21 7.64 3.57 -19.26
CA ALA A 21 7.62 2.14 -18.92
C ALA A 21 8.43 1.70 -17.67
N LEU A 22 8.84 2.60 -16.78
CA LEU A 22 9.68 2.24 -15.61
C LEU A 22 9.05 2.41 -14.23
N VAL A 23 7.73 2.60 -14.13
CA VAL A 23 7.03 2.47 -12.84
C VAL A 23 6.20 1.19 -12.83
N ALA A 24 6.84 0.06 -13.13
CA ALA A 24 6.29 -1.24 -12.75
C ALA A 24 6.42 -1.32 -11.22
N GLY A 25 5.34 -0.94 -10.54
CA GLY A 25 5.28 -0.65 -9.12
C GLY A 25 5.76 -1.79 -8.24
N CYS A 26 6.75 -1.48 -7.41
CA CYS A 26 7.08 -2.23 -6.22
C CYS A 26 6.02 -1.94 -5.14
N SER A 27 4.87 -2.60 -5.28
CA SER A 27 3.71 -2.47 -4.39
C SER A 27 3.64 -3.68 -3.44
N ASP A 28 4.55 -3.70 -2.47
CA ASP A 28 4.33 -4.46 -1.25
C ASP A 28 3.88 -3.52 -0.13
N THR A 29 2.88 -3.98 0.63
CA THR A 29 2.56 -3.42 1.94
C THR A 29 3.74 -3.69 2.89
N PHE A 30 3.58 -3.40 4.18
CA PHE A 30 4.58 -3.75 5.18
C PHE A 30 4.23 -5.09 5.87
N VAL A 31 5.24 -5.71 6.48
CA VAL A 31 5.04 -6.86 7.36
C VAL A 31 4.79 -6.37 8.77
N VAL A 32 3.72 -6.88 9.38
CA VAL A 32 3.38 -6.70 10.79
C VAL A 32 3.80 -7.93 11.57
N THR A 33 4.45 -7.71 12.71
CA THR A 33 4.86 -8.79 13.62
C THR A 33 4.35 -8.52 15.02
N LYS A 34 3.72 -9.52 15.66
CA LYS A 34 3.31 -9.49 17.06
C LYS A 34 3.36 -10.90 17.63
N ASP A 35 3.85 -11.03 18.86
CA ASP A 35 4.00 -12.30 19.56
C ASP A 35 4.74 -13.39 18.74
N GLY A 36 5.79 -12.98 18.03
CA GLY A 36 6.60 -13.86 17.18
C GLY A 36 5.92 -14.32 15.88
N LYS A 37 4.73 -13.82 15.55
CA LYS A 37 4.02 -14.13 14.29
C LYS A 37 4.11 -12.96 13.33
N SER A 38 4.49 -13.23 12.08
CA SER A 38 4.69 -12.21 11.05
C SER A 38 3.81 -12.47 9.83
N TYR A 39 3.14 -11.41 9.36
CA TYR A 39 2.29 -11.45 8.17
C TYR A 39 2.39 -10.14 7.39
N PHE A 40 2.21 -10.19 6.08
CA PHE A 40 1.96 -8.97 5.32
C PHE A 40 0.63 -8.34 5.78
N PHE A 41 0.61 -7.02 5.94
CA PHE A 41 -0.64 -6.29 6.11
C PHE A 41 -1.54 -6.50 4.88
N GLY A 42 -2.79 -6.93 5.10
CA GLY A 42 -3.68 -7.42 4.05
C GLY A 42 -3.56 -8.92 3.74
N SER A 43 -2.88 -9.72 4.57
CA SER A 43 -2.81 -11.17 4.39
C SER A 43 -4.18 -11.83 4.52
N ASN A 44 -4.48 -12.81 3.66
CA ASN A 44 -5.68 -13.64 3.75
C ASN A 44 -5.50 -14.89 4.63
N ARG A 45 -4.41 -14.98 5.40
CA ARG A 45 -4.16 -16.13 6.27
C ARG A 45 -4.98 -16.01 7.55
N GLU A 46 -5.58 -17.12 7.97
CA GLU A 46 -6.38 -17.19 9.21
C GLU A 46 -5.60 -16.65 10.43
N GLY A 47 -4.31 -16.97 10.54
CA GLY A 47 -3.48 -16.45 11.62
C GLY A 47 -3.33 -14.93 11.65
N PHE A 48 -3.31 -14.26 10.49
CA PHE A 48 -3.34 -12.80 10.42
C PHE A 48 -4.69 -12.25 10.89
N TYR A 49 -5.79 -12.84 10.40
CA TYR A 49 -7.14 -12.45 10.80
C TYR A 49 -7.34 -12.57 12.31
N LYS A 50 -6.94 -13.69 12.93
CA LYS A 50 -7.00 -13.87 14.39
C LYS A 50 -6.16 -12.84 15.15
N MET A 51 -4.95 -12.57 14.65
CA MET A 51 -4.01 -11.65 15.29
C MET A 51 -4.47 -10.19 15.29
N ILE A 52 -5.18 -9.75 14.24
CA ILE A 52 -5.49 -8.33 14.05
C ILE A 52 -6.99 -8.00 14.08
N CYS A 53 -7.84 -8.90 13.59
CA CYS A 53 -9.28 -8.68 13.44
C CYS A 53 -10.05 -9.24 14.64
N GLU A 54 -9.86 -10.51 14.99
CA GLU A 54 -10.57 -11.10 16.15
C GLU A 54 -10.15 -10.46 17.48
N SER A 55 -8.90 -10.01 17.59
CA SER A 55 -8.42 -9.24 18.74
C SER A 55 -9.03 -7.83 18.85
N GLY A 56 -9.63 -7.33 17.77
CA GLY A 56 -10.10 -5.95 17.65
C GLY A 56 -8.98 -4.93 17.51
N ASP A 57 -7.74 -5.36 17.26
CA ASP A 57 -6.58 -4.46 17.20
C ASP A 57 -6.61 -3.55 15.97
N LEU A 58 -7.08 -4.03 14.81
CA LEU A 58 -7.14 -3.19 13.61
C LEU A 58 -8.01 -1.96 13.81
N ASP A 59 -9.17 -2.10 14.46
CA ASP A 59 -10.08 -0.99 14.71
C ASP A 59 -9.43 0.09 15.60
N LYS A 60 -8.78 -0.33 16.69
CA LYS A 60 -8.04 0.56 17.60
C LYS A 60 -6.87 1.25 16.90
N ILE A 61 -6.10 0.51 16.10
CA ILE A 61 -4.98 1.05 15.32
C ILE A 61 -5.50 2.11 14.36
N LEU A 62 -6.57 1.82 13.61
CA LEU A 62 -7.14 2.77 12.64
C LEU A 62 -7.72 4.00 13.35
N ALA A 63 -8.34 3.84 14.52
CA ALA A 63 -8.84 4.95 15.32
C ALA A 63 -7.74 5.97 15.66
N ASP A 64 -6.53 5.50 15.98
CA ASP A 64 -5.38 6.34 16.34
C ASP A 64 -4.64 6.96 15.15
N THR A 65 -5.03 6.62 13.92
CA THR A 65 -4.49 7.28 12.72
C THR A 65 -5.22 8.58 12.40
N LYS A 66 -4.53 9.46 11.67
CA LYS A 66 -5.08 10.66 11.01
C LYS A 66 -5.58 10.37 9.60
N LEU A 67 -5.77 9.09 9.24
CA LEU A 67 -6.30 8.71 7.93
C LEU A 67 -7.73 9.24 7.75
N PRO A 68 -8.12 9.63 6.53
CA PRO A 68 -9.52 9.88 6.18
C PRO A 68 -10.42 8.69 6.52
N GLN A 69 -11.65 8.95 6.99
CA GLN A 69 -12.55 7.89 7.44
C GLN A 69 -12.82 6.83 6.37
N ASN A 70 -12.98 7.24 5.11
CA ASN A 70 -13.18 6.29 4.00
C ASN A 70 -12.01 5.31 3.84
N ILE A 71 -10.76 5.76 4.09
CA ILE A 71 -9.59 4.89 4.04
C ILE A 71 -9.60 3.91 5.23
N LYS A 72 -9.99 4.37 6.43
CA LYS A 72 -10.12 3.50 7.61
C LYS A 72 -11.17 2.41 7.36
N ASP A 73 -12.35 2.80 6.88
CA ASP A 73 -13.45 1.90 6.59
C ASP A 73 -13.07 0.85 5.55
N ASP A 74 -12.41 1.27 4.46
CA ASP A 74 -11.96 0.35 3.42
C ASP A 74 -10.85 -0.58 3.93
N LEU A 75 -9.85 -0.08 4.67
CA LEU A 75 -8.83 -0.92 5.28
C LEU A 75 -9.45 -1.97 6.21
N TYR A 76 -10.41 -1.57 7.04
CA TYR A 76 -11.12 -2.51 7.92
C TYR A 76 -11.91 -3.55 7.11
N LYS A 77 -12.72 -3.08 6.16
CA LYS A 77 -13.55 -3.93 5.28
C LYS A 77 -12.73 -5.01 4.60
N TYR A 78 -11.62 -4.63 3.96
CA TYR A 78 -10.81 -5.55 3.16
C TYR A 78 -9.82 -6.40 3.99
N ASN A 79 -9.70 -6.17 5.30
CA ASN A 79 -8.94 -7.04 6.21
C ASN A 79 -9.83 -7.95 7.07
N CYS A 80 -10.92 -7.41 7.62
CA CYS A 80 -11.64 -8.00 8.78
C CYS A 80 -13.10 -8.35 8.52
N THR A 81 -13.57 -8.35 7.28
CA THR A 81 -14.94 -8.75 6.94
C THR A 81 -14.95 -9.86 5.89
N ALA A 82 -16.14 -10.37 5.57
CA ALA A 82 -16.34 -11.32 4.46
C ALA A 82 -15.86 -10.77 3.10
N SER A 83 -15.63 -9.45 2.97
CA SER A 83 -15.07 -8.81 1.78
C SER A 83 -13.54 -8.81 1.74
N GLN A 84 -12.84 -9.63 2.54
CA GLN A 84 -11.38 -9.62 2.63
C GLN A 84 -10.70 -9.72 1.24
N SER A 85 -9.73 -8.84 0.98
CA SER A 85 -9.00 -8.82 -0.30
C SER A 85 -7.63 -8.18 -0.16
N ARG A 86 -6.58 -9.01 -0.34
CA ARG A 86 -5.19 -8.54 -0.32
C ARG A 86 -4.92 -7.47 -1.38
N ASP A 87 -5.46 -7.65 -2.57
CA ASP A 87 -5.23 -6.75 -3.70
C ASP A 87 -5.86 -5.38 -3.44
N LYS A 88 -7.06 -5.34 -2.86
CA LYS A 88 -7.68 -4.08 -2.44
C LYS A 88 -6.88 -3.36 -1.36
N VAL A 89 -6.36 -4.08 -0.36
CA VAL A 89 -5.48 -3.48 0.66
C VAL A 89 -4.22 -2.89 0.02
N LYS A 90 -3.62 -3.59 -0.96
CA LYS A 90 -2.47 -3.08 -1.72
C LYS A 90 -2.80 -1.84 -2.54
N GLU A 91 -3.93 -1.83 -3.23
CA GLU A 91 -4.42 -0.67 -3.99
C GLU A 91 -4.61 0.55 -3.09
N ILE A 92 -5.30 0.36 -1.95
CA ILE A 92 -5.53 1.43 -0.96
C ILE A 92 -4.19 1.96 -0.45
N TYR A 93 -3.30 1.08 0.02
CA TYR A 93 -1.99 1.48 0.53
C TYR A 93 -1.15 2.19 -0.52
N SER A 94 -1.20 1.75 -1.79
CA SER A 94 -0.49 2.37 -2.90
C SER A 94 -1.05 3.76 -3.25
N SER A 95 -2.33 4.00 -3.03
CA SER A 95 -2.96 5.30 -3.25
C SER A 95 -2.70 6.32 -2.13
N MET A 96 -2.25 5.86 -0.96
CA MET A 96 -1.89 6.73 0.17
C MET A 96 -0.64 7.56 -0.11
N THR A 97 -0.64 8.78 0.41
CA THR A 97 0.56 9.62 0.52
C THR A 97 1.62 8.99 1.44
N PRO A 98 2.91 9.34 1.28
CA PRO A 98 3.96 8.87 2.17
C PRO A 98 3.68 9.14 3.66
N GLU A 99 3.09 10.28 3.97
CA GLU A 99 2.71 10.70 5.32
C GLU A 99 1.63 9.78 5.89
N GLN A 100 0.58 9.47 5.13
CA GLN A 100 -0.47 8.54 5.52
C GLN A 100 0.07 7.13 5.75
N ARG A 101 0.95 6.64 4.87
CA ARG A 101 1.59 5.33 5.07
C ARG A 101 2.46 5.32 6.33
N ARG A 102 3.18 6.41 6.60
CA ARG A 102 4.00 6.56 7.82
C ARG A 102 3.12 6.58 9.07
N ASP A 103 2.03 7.34 9.04
CA ASP A 103 1.07 7.46 10.14
C ASP A 103 0.45 6.09 10.49
N LEU A 104 0.02 5.33 9.47
CA LEU A 104 -0.47 3.97 9.65
C LEU A 104 0.56 3.07 10.34
N ARG A 105 1.81 3.07 9.87
CA ARG A 105 2.88 2.24 10.45
C ARG A 105 3.19 2.64 11.91
N LEU A 106 3.19 3.93 12.21
CA LEU A 106 3.40 4.41 13.57
C LEU A 106 2.26 3.99 14.50
N ALA A 107 1.01 4.01 14.04
CA ALA A 107 -0.11 3.50 14.81
C ALA A 107 0.06 2.00 15.10
N PHE A 108 0.47 1.18 14.14
CA PHE A 108 0.82 -0.22 14.42
C PHE A 108 1.88 -0.37 15.52
N GLN A 109 2.95 0.42 15.47
CA GLN A 109 4.01 0.41 16.49
C GLN A 109 3.50 0.83 17.87
N LEU A 110 2.62 1.84 17.93
CA LEU A 110 1.98 2.28 19.17
C LEU A 110 1.17 1.17 19.84
N HIS A 111 0.59 0.26 19.04
CA HIS A 111 -0.20 -0.90 19.48
C HIS A 111 0.64 -2.18 19.65
N GLY A 112 1.97 -2.05 19.72
CA GLY A 112 2.88 -3.15 20.05
C GLY A 112 3.22 -4.08 18.89
N TYR A 113 3.06 -3.63 17.64
CA TYR A 113 3.51 -4.37 16.46
C TYR A 113 4.88 -3.89 15.98
N ASP A 114 5.76 -4.83 15.69
CA ASP A 114 6.98 -4.54 14.94
C ASP A 114 6.65 -4.44 13.45
N ILE A 115 7.22 -3.43 12.78
CA ILE A 115 6.98 -3.16 11.37
C ILE A 115 8.26 -3.36 10.58
N ASN A 116 8.20 -4.25 9.58
CA ASN A 116 9.27 -4.42 8.61
C ASN A 116 8.82 -3.91 7.24
N LEU A 117 9.53 -2.88 6.77
CA LEU A 117 9.38 -2.33 5.43
C LEU A 117 10.24 -3.16 4.48
N MET A 118 9.60 -3.99 3.65
CA MET A 118 10.31 -4.63 2.56
C MET A 118 10.46 -3.61 1.43
N ALA A 119 11.67 -3.08 1.29
CA ALA A 119 12.03 -2.28 0.14
C ALA A 119 11.96 -3.15 -1.11
N CYS A 120 11.42 -2.53 -2.13
CA CYS A 120 11.22 -3.01 -3.47
C CYS A 120 11.58 -1.74 -4.28
#